data_AF-A0ABD5QRJ0-F1
#
_entry.id   AF-A0ABD5QRJ0-F1
#
_cell.length_a   1.000
_cell.length_b   1.000
_cell.length_c   1.000
_cell.angle_alpha   90.00
_cell.angle_beta   90.00
_cell.angle_gamma   90.00
#
_symmetry.space_group_name_H-M   'P 1'
#
loop_
_entity.id
_entity.type
_entity.pdbx_description
1 polymer ?
#
loop_
_entity_poly.entity_id
_entity_poly.type
_entity_poly.pdbx_seq_one_letter_code
_entity_poly.pdbx_strand_id
1 'polypeptide(L)'
;MDLREATADDVGSIREVALASLAASYGHAVDETLLSEAVENWYGADDVDEDIADPDTVFPVAVVAGEVVAFAESYVVDRRERVGEIDWLHVHPDHRESGIGSALLERVEDELRDRDVDSIEGKVLVDNEAGTAFYEREGYDLSGERVVDIGGEEFQERLYRKRIGRDGTLREGIYETADGETVYVAFDEGERGSKAPFYVAYADADHESRYGYFCGNCEGTNVAIDTMDAVECLDCENRRKAARWDAAY
;
A
#
# COMPACT_ATOMS: atom_id res chain seq x y z
N MET A 1 -22.75 5.09 10.42
CA MET A 1 -21.29 5.11 10.61
C MET A 1 -20.80 6.41 10.00
N ASP A 2 -19.97 7.12 10.73
CA ASP A 2 -19.32 8.36 10.31
C ASP A 2 -17.80 8.13 10.37
N LEU A 3 -17.07 8.58 9.35
CA LEU A 3 -15.60 8.53 9.31
C LEU A 3 -15.08 9.96 9.37
N ARG A 4 -14.17 10.23 10.31
CA ARG A 4 -13.59 11.56 10.50
C ARG A 4 -12.20 11.46 11.10
N GLU A 5 -11.44 12.55 11.05
CA GLU A 5 -10.19 12.65 11.82
C GLU A 5 -10.46 12.51 13.32
N ALA A 6 -9.53 11.85 14.00
CA ALA A 6 -9.46 11.82 15.45
C ALA A 6 -9.22 13.22 16.03
N THR A 7 -9.62 13.39 17.27
CA THR A 7 -9.40 14.60 18.06
C THR A 7 -8.91 14.19 19.45
N ALA A 8 -8.35 15.14 20.20
CA ALA A 8 -7.90 14.89 21.59
C ALA A 8 -9.00 14.31 22.50
N ASP A 9 -10.28 14.61 22.22
CA ASP A 9 -11.42 14.06 22.97
C ASP A 9 -11.61 12.54 22.73
N ASP A 10 -11.04 11.99 21.65
CA ASP A 10 -11.16 10.58 21.27
C ASP A 10 -10.10 9.67 21.92
N VAL A 11 -9.04 10.23 22.52
CA VAL A 11 -7.88 9.48 23.07
C VAL A 11 -8.33 8.35 24.00
N GLY A 12 -9.27 8.64 24.91
CA GLY A 12 -9.81 7.62 25.82
C GLY A 12 -10.51 6.47 25.08
N SER A 13 -11.32 6.80 24.08
CA SER A 13 -12.07 5.80 23.31
C SER A 13 -11.17 4.97 22.40
N ILE A 14 -10.14 5.59 21.81
CA ILE A 14 -9.14 4.92 20.99
C ILE A 14 -8.42 3.83 21.80
N ARG A 15 -7.98 4.18 23.01
CA ARG A 15 -7.33 3.24 23.94
C ARG A 15 -8.24 2.08 24.36
N GLU A 16 -9.52 2.37 24.63
CA GLU A 16 -10.52 1.34 24.92
C GLU A 16 -10.72 0.37 23.74
N VAL A 17 -10.82 0.90 22.51
CA VAL A 17 -10.95 0.08 21.29
C VAL A 17 -9.69 -0.76 21.05
N ALA A 18 -8.50 -0.20 21.24
CA ALA A 18 -7.23 -0.92 21.09
C ALA A 18 -7.17 -2.11 22.06
N LEU A 19 -7.44 -1.87 23.35
CA LEU A 19 -7.46 -2.91 24.38
C LEU A 19 -8.48 -4.00 24.06
N ALA A 20 -9.73 -3.63 23.74
CA ALA A 20 -10.79 -4.59 23.41
C ALA A 20 -10.44 -5.42 22.16
N SER A 21 -9.85 -4.79 21.14
CA SER A 21 -9.42 -5.47 19.92
C SER A 21 -8.27 -6.45 20.18
N LEU A 22 -7.25 -6.05 20.94
CA LEU A 22 -6.10 -6.89 21.28
C LEU A 22 -6.53 -8.05 22.18
N ALA A 23 -7.37 -7.82 23.18
CA ALA A 23 -7.91 -8.87 24.05
C ALA A 23 -8.72 -9.91 23.26
N ALA A 24 -9.52 -9.47 22.29
CA ALA A 24 -10.26 -10.40 21.44
C ALA A 24 -9.34 -11.24 20.52
N SER A 25 -8.25 -10.66 20.02
CA SER A 25 -7.33 -11.34 19.11
C SER A 25 -6.30 -12.22 19.82
N TYR A 26 -5.79 -11.77 20.98
CA TYR A 26 -4.64 -12.39 21.66
C TYR A 26 -4.90 -12.78 23.12
N GLY A 27 -6.07 -12.47 23.69
CA GLY A 27 -6.37 -12.77 25.11
C GLY A 27 -6.41 -14.27 25.46
N HIS A 28 -6.33 -15.15 24.46
CA HIS A 28 -6.16 -16.59 24.66
C HIS A 28 -4.69 -16.99 24.89
N ALA A 29 -3.74 -16.16 24.46
CA ALA A 29 -2.30 -16.39 24.52
C ALA A 29 -1.61 -15.44 25.54
N VAL A 30 -2.16 -14.24 25.72
CA VAL A 30 -1.61 -13.18 26.55
C VAL A 30 -2.60 -12.82 27.67
N ASP A 31 -2.13 -12.64 28.90
CA ASP A 31 -2.99 -12.25 30.00
C ASP A 31 -3.41 -10.76 29.95
N GLU A 32 -4.52 -10.45 30.61
CA GLU A 32 -5.13 -9.11 30.61
C GLU A 32 -4.20 -8.02 31.16
N THR A 33 -3.30 -8.35 32.10
CA THR A 33 -2.37 -7.37 32.67
C THR A 33 -1.32 -7.00 31.63
N LEU A 34 -0.72 -7.99 30.96
CA LEU A 34 0.26 -7.75 29.92
C LEU A 34 -0.34 -6.99 28.72
N LEU A 35 -1.59 -7.27 28.36
CA LEU A 35 -2.31 -6.50 27.33
C LEU A 35 -2.55 -5.05 27.76
N SER A 36 -2.93 -4.81 29.02
CA SER A 36 -3.10 -3.46 29.52
C SER A 36 -1.77 -2.68 29.55
N GLU A 37 -0.67 -3.32 29.94
CA GLU A 37 0.67 -2.71 29.92
C GLU A 37 1.14 -2.44 28.48
N ALA A 38 0.85 -3.34 27.53
CA ALA A 38 1.13 -3.11 26.11
C ALA A 38 0.35 -1.89 25.59
N VAL A 39 -0.92 -1.74 25.99
CA VAL A 39 -1.73 -0.58 25.62
C VAL A 39 -1.20 0.71 26.25
N GLU A 40 -0.76 0.70 27.51
CA GLU A 40 -0.11 1.90 28.09
C GLU A 40 1.18 2.28 27.37
N ASN A 41 1.94 1.29 26.87
CA ASN A 41 3.22 1.53 26.21
C ASN A 41 3.09 1.91 24.74
N TRP A 42 2.08 1.43 24.03
CA TRP A 42 1.88 1.68 22.59
C TRP A 42 0.81 2.74 22.32
N TYR A 43 -0.13 2.92 23.23
CA TYR A 43 -1.21 3.89 23.17
C TYR A 43 -1.23 4.74 24.44
N GLY A 44 -0.04 5.18 24.88
CA GLY A 44 0.09 6.16 25.94
C GLY A 44 -0.76 7.38 25.61
N ALA A 45 -1.49 7.91 26.60
CA ALA A 45 -2.42 9.00 26.33
C ALA A 45 -1.73 10.23 25.73
N ASP A 46 -0.51 10.51 26.19
CA ASP A 46 0.31 11.60 25.67
C ASP A 46 0.80 11.29 24.24
N ASP A 47 1.26 10.06 23.96
CA ASP A 47 1.73 9.67 22.62
C ASP A 47 0.61 9.76 21.58
N VAL A 48 -0.57 9.22 21.90
CA VAL A 48 -1.75 9.28 21.01
C VAL A 48 -2.21 10.73 20.78
N ASP A 49 -2.15 11.59 21.79
CA ASP A 49 -2.47 13.01 21.64
C ASP A 49 -1.45 13.74 20.76
N GLU A 50 -0.16 13.40 20.88
CA GLU A 50 0.90 13.90 19.99
C GLU A 50 0.69 13.44 18.55
N ASP A 51 0.34 12.18 18.32
CA ASP A 51 0.06 11.63 16.97
C ASP A 51 -1.17 12.27 16.33
N ILE A 52 -2.24 12.52 17.11
CA ILE A 52 -3.43 13.27 16.66
C ILE A 52 -3.05 14.69 16.24
N ALA A 53 -2.10 15.31 16.93
CA ALA A 53 -1.68 16.69 16.67
C ALA A 53 -0.69 16.80 15.49
N ASP A 54 -0.08 15.69 15.06
CA ASP A 54 0.90 15.68 13.99
C ASP A 54 0.21 15.77 12.60
N PRO A 55 0.45 16.85 11.82
CA PRO A 55 -0.11 16.99 10.48
C PRO A 55 0.38 15.94 9.48
N ASP A 56 1.50 15.27 9.76
CA ASP A 56 2.07 14.22 8.92
C ASP A 56 1.53 12.82 9.29
N THR A 57 0.67 12.72 10.30
CA THR A 57 -0.09 11.51 10.64
C THR A 57 -1.46 11.52 9.93
N VAL A 58 -1.94 10.34 9.54
CA VAL A 58 -3.32 10.08 9.09
C VAL A 58 -3.97 9.24 10.18
N PHE A 59 -4.96 9.79 10.87
CA PHE A 59 -5.55 9.15 12.05
C PHE A 59 -7.09 9.18 12.07
N PRO A 60 -7.75 8.51 11.12
CA PRO A 60 -9.20 8.48 11.06
C PRO A 60 -9.81 7.54 12.11
N VAL A 61 -10.97 7.95 12.65
CA VAL A 61 -11.83 7.15 13.52
C VAL A 61 -13.18 6.87 12.87
N ALA A 62 -13.76 5.71 13.19
CA ALA A 62 -15.13 5.37 12.83
C ALA A 62 -16.05 5.53 14.05
N VAL A 63 -17.11 6.31 13.87
CA VAL A 63 -18.11 6.59 14.90
C VAL A 63 -19.43 5.92 14.57
N VAL A 64 -19.98 5.18 15.54
CA VAL A 64 -21.30 4.55 15.46
C VAL A 64 -22.10 4.96 16.69
N ALA A 65 -23.30 5.50 16.48
CA ALA A 65 -24.18 5.99 17.54
C ALA A 65 -23.54 7.02 18.51
N GLY A 66 -22.50 7.73 18.07
CA GLY A 66 -21.78 8.73 18.88
C GLY A 66 -20.56 8.20 19.63
N GLU A 67 -20.25 6.91 19.49
CA GLU A 67 -19.10 6.26 20.13
C GLU A 67 -18.06 5.87 19.06
N VAL A 68 -16.77 6.07 19.38
CA VAL A 68 -15.67 5.60 18.52
C VAL A 68 -15.58 4.08 18.66
N VAL A 69 -15.71 3.37 17.54
CA VAL A 69 -15.72 1.89 17.51
C VAL A 69 -14.57 1.30 16.71
N ALA A 70 -13.82 2.13 16.01
CA ALA A 70 -12.64 1.73 15.25
C ALA A 70 -11.74 2.94 14.97
N PHE A 71 -10.45 2.70 14.73
CA PHE A 71 -9.49 3.71 14.31
C PHE A 71 -8.40 3.08 13.43
N ALA A 72 -7.70 3.91 12.68
CA ALA A 72 -6.49 3.54 11.98
C ALA A 72 -5.41 4.60 12.15
N GLU A 73 -4.16 4.18 12.08
CA GLU A 73 -2.97 5.03 12.16
C GLU A 73 -2.03 4.75 11.00
N SER A 74 -1.62 5.82 10.35
CA SER A 74 -0.59 5.72 9.32
C SER A 74 0.19 7.01 9.13
N TYR A 75 1.40 6.86 8.60
CA TYR A 75 2.32 7.97 8.35
C TYR A 75 3.08 7.76 7.04
N VAL A 76 3.72 8.81 6.54
CA VAL A 76 4.55 8.75 5.33
C VAL A 76 6.02 8.64 5.72
N VAL A 77 6.71 7.66 5.14
CA VAL A 77 8.16 7.47 5.32
C VAL A 77 8.86 7.64 3.98
N ASP A 78 9.78 8.61 3.92
CA ASP A 78 10.66 8.81 2.78
C ASP A 78 11.86 7.86 2.86
N ARG A 79 11.84 6.79 2.04
CA ARG A 79 12.96 5.84 1.89
C ARG A 79 13.57 5.99 0.49
N ARG A 80 13.90 4.88 -0.18
CA ARG A 80 14.25 4.89 -1.62
C ARG A 80 13.04 5.20 -2.50
N GLU A 81 11.86 4.88 -2.00
CA GLU A 81 10.53 5.20 -2.49
C GLU A 81 9.76 5.83 -1.31
N ARG A 82 8.71 6.58 -1.61
CA ARG A 82 7.84 7.19 -0.59
C ARG A 82 6.79 6.18 -0.18
N VAL A 83 6.75 5.78 1.09
CA VAL A 83 5.88 4.69 1.57
C VAL A 83 4.89 5.24 2.58
N GLY A 84 3.60 4.93 2.41
CA GLY A 84 2.62 5.07 3.49
C GLY A 84 2.67 3.82 4.37
N GLU A 85 2.96 3.96 5.66
CA GLU A 85 2.95 2.82 6.59
C GLU A 85 1.70 2.88 7.45
N ILE A 86 0.92 1.80 7.43
CA ILE A 86 -0.18 1.58 8.37
C ILE A 86 0.42 0.91 9.60
N ASP A 87 0.45 1.64 10.71
CA ASP A 87 0.96 1.13 11.98
C ASP A 87 -0.13 0.34 12.71
N TRP A 88 -1.35 0.90 12.75
CA TRP A 88 -2.48 0.29 13.45
C TRP A 88 -3.78 0.38 12.66
N LEU A 89 -4.60 -0.67 12.73
CA LEU A 89 -5.99 -0.67 12.28
C LEU A 89 -6.80 -1.56 13.22
N HIS A 90 -7.61 -0.93 14.06
CA HIS A 90 -8.38 -1.62 15.10
C HIS A 90 -9.87 -1.41 14.92
N VAL A 91 -10.63 -2.50 15.01
CA VAL A 91 -12.09 -2.49 15.07
C VAL A 91 -12.51 -3.21 16.34
N HIS A 92 -13.34 -2.55 17.14
CA HIS A 92 -13.93 -3.12 18.35
C HIS A 92 -14.60 -4.46 18.01
N PRO A 93 -14.41 -5.52 18.82
CA PRO A 93 -14.88 -6.87 18.49
C PRO A 93 -16.37 -6.96 18.17
N ASP A 94 -17.22 -6.22 18.89
CA ASP A 94 -18.67 -6.19 18.67
C ASP A 94 -19.09 -5.51 17.35
N HIS A 95 -18.15 -4.87 16.66
CA HIS A 95 -18.36 -4.13 15.42
C HIS A 95 -17.61 -4.73 14.23
N ARG A 96 -16.94 -5.89 14.39
CA ARG A 96 -16.24 -6.58 13.29
C ARG A 96 -17.23 -7.15 12.27
N GLU A 97 -16.71 -7.53 11.10
CA GLU A 97 -17.48 -8.12 9.99
C GLU A 97 -18.62 -7.24 9.44
N SER A 98 -18.60 -5.94 9.76
CA SER A 98 -19.62 -4.96 9.35
C SER A 98 -19.16 -4.03 8.22
N GLY A 99 -17.94 -4.22 7.71
CA GLY A 99 -17.31 -3.37 6.68
C GLY A 99 -16.57 -2.15 7.21
N ILE A 100 -16.58 -1.89 8.53
CA ILE A 100 -15.88 -0.74 9.14
C ILE A 100 -14.38 -0.75 8.85
N GLY A 101 -13.72 -1.91 8.97
CA GLY A 101 -12.28 -2.04 8.73
C GLY A 101 -11.89 -1.70 7.28
N SER A 102 -12.66 -2.20 6.29
CA SER A 102 -12.44 -1.88 4.88
C SER A 102 -12.68 -0.40 4.59
N ALA A 103 -13.71 0.21 5.19
CA ALA A 103 -13.99 1.64 5.01
C ALA A 103 -12.91 2.55 5.62
N LEU A 104 -12.35 2.16 6.78
CA LEU A 104 -11.20 2.86 7.37
C LEU A 104 -9.95 2.71 6.50
N LEU A 105 -9.69 1.51 5.99
CA LEU A 105 -8.55 1.27 5.11
C LEU A 105 -8.67 2.08 3.83
N GLU A 106 -9.83 2.11 3.18
CA GLU A 106 -10.08 2.92 1.98
C GLU A 106 -9.79 4.41 2.24
N ARG A 107 -10.27 4.94 3.38
CA ARG A 107 -9.99 6.33 3.80
C ARG A 107 -8.49 6.59 3.97
N VAL A 108 -7.79 5.69 4.68
CA VAL A 108 -6.33 5.78 4.89
C VAL A 108 -5.59 5.74 3.55
N GLU A 109 -5.97 4.82 2.67
CA GLU A 109 -5.36 4.70 1.36
C GLU A 109 -5.52 5.97 0.52
N ASP A 110 -6.71 6.59 0.54
CA ASP A 110 -6.96 7.85 -0.17
C ASP A 110 -6.10 9.00 0.38
N GLU A 111 -5.94 9.10 1.69
CA GLU A 111 -5.09 10.14 2.29
C GLU A 111 -3.61 9.95 2.02
N LEU A 112 -3.14 8.71 2.08
CA LEU A 112 -1.76 8.39 1.76
C LEU A 112 -1.49 8.60 0.26
N ARG A 113 -2.45 8.31 -0.61
CA ARG A 113 -2.38 8.63 -2.06
C ARG A 113 -2.27 10.14 -2.30
N ASP A 114 -3.06 10.94 -1.61
CA ASP A 114 -2.99 12.42 -1.69
C ASP A 114 -1.63 12.97 -1.26
N ARG A 115 -0.84 12.17 -0.53
CA ARG A 115 0.54 12.47 -0.11
C ARG A 115 1.60 11.94 -1.10
N ASP A 116 1.21 11.49 -2.30
CA ASP A 116 2.09 11.00 -3.40
C ASP A 116 3.04 9.87 -2.95
N VAL A 117 2.52 8.89 -2.20
CA VAL A 117 3.25 7.66 -1.86
C VAL A 117 3.31 6.71 -3.06
N ASP A 118 4.43 6.00 -3.22
CA ASP A 118 4.65 4.96 -4.25
C ASP A 118 4.08 3.59 -3.81
N SER A 119 3.88 3.39 -2.51
CA SER A 119 3.30 2.17 -1.96
C SER A 119 2.73 2.40 -0.57
N ILE A 120 1.81 1.53 -0.17
CA ILE A 120 1.30 1.43 1.19
C ILE A 120 1.69 0.07 1.76
N GLU A 121 2.20 0.07 2.99
CA GLU A 121 2.64 -1.12 3.72
C GLU A 121 1.81 -1.29 5.00
N GLY A 122 1.43 -2.53 5.29
CA GLY A 122 0.80 -2.94 6.53
C GLY A 122 1.51 -4.16 7.13
N LYS A 123 1.33 -4.36 8.43
CA LYS A 123 2.02 -5.41 9.20
C LYS A 123 0.98 -6.22 9.98
N VAL A 124 1.17 -7.54 10.05
CA VAL A 124 0.26 -8.42 10.79
C VAL A 124 1.00 -9.62 11.35
N LEU A 125 0.76 -9.97 12.62
CA LEU A 125 1.29 -11.21 13.20
C LEU A 125 0.69 -12.42 12.49
N VAL A 126 1.50 -13.46 12.26
CA VAL A 126 1.08 -14.69 11.58
C VAL A 126 -0.12 -15.35 12.27
N ASP A 127 -0.16 -15.29 13.61
CA ASP A 127 -1.24 -15.86 14.41
C ASP A 127 -2.58 -15.10 14.24
N ASN A 128 -2.55 -13.87 13.70
CA ASN A 128 -3.74 -13.12 13.34
C ASN A 128 -4.18 -13.48 11.91
N GLU A 129 -4.75 -14.68 11.75
CA GLU A 129 -5.28 -15.19 10.48
C GLU A 129 -6.34 -14.25 9.88
N ALA A 130 -7.17 -13.63 10.73
CA ALA A 130 -8.19 -12.68 10.30
C ALA A 130 -7.60 -11.41 9.65
N GLY A 131 -6.50 -10.89 10.22
CA GLY A 131 -5.77 -9.75 9.67
C GLY A 131 -5.01 -10.10 8.38
N THR A 132 -4.41 -11.28 8.31
CA THR A 132 -3.79 -11.83 7.08
C THR A 132 -4.82 -11.85 5.95
N ALA A 133 -5.97 -12.49 6.17
CA ALA A 133 -7.03 -12.57 5.18
C ALA A 133 -7.67 -11.21 4.86
N PHE A 134 -7.58 -10.23 5.76
CA PHE A 134 -8.07 -8.87 5.51
C PHE A 134 -7.20 -8.17 4.45
N TYR A 135 -5.88 -8.08 4.65
CA TYR A 135 -5.00 -7.42 3.67
C TYR A 135 -5.05 -8.07 2.28
N GLU A 136 -5.11 -9.41 2.21
CA GLU A 136 -5.23 -10.13 0.94
C GLU A 136 -6.52 -9.78 0.19
N ARG A 137 -7.66 -9.67 0.89
CA ARG A 137 -8.94 -9.28 0.27
C ARG A 137 -8.95 -7.84 -0.22
N GLU A 138 -8.22 -6.95 0.46
CA GLU A 138 -8.13 -5.52 0.13
C GLU A 138 -7.06 -5.24 -0.96
N GLY A 139 -6.47 -6.29 -1.53
CA GLY A 139 -5.56 -6.22 -2.69
C GLY A 139 -4.11 -5.91 -2.33
N TYR A 140 -3.67 -6.25 -1.12
CA TYR A 140 -2.26 -6.20 -0.74
C TYR A 140 -1.59 -7.53 -1.06
N ASP A 141 -0.36 -7.45 -1.57
CA ASP A 141 0.50 -8.62 -1.79
C ASP A 141 1.41 -8.85 -0.59
N LEU A 142 1.65 -10.11 -0.24
CA LEU A 142 2.66 -10.47 0.75
C LEU A 142 4.06 -10.09 0.22
N SER A 143 4.72 -9.13 0.88
CA SER A 143 6.02 -8.62 0.48
C SER A 143 7.18 -9.14 1.33
N GLY A 144 6.91 -9.77 2.47
CA GLY A 144 7.94 -10.37 3.30
C GLY A 144 7.43 -10.90 4.64
N GLU A 145 8.33 -11.55 5.37
CA GLU A 145 8.10 -12.02 6.74
C GLU A 145 9.31 -11.64 7.60
N ARG A 146 9.10 -11.33 8.88
CA ARG A 146 10.17 -11.07 9.84
C ARG A 146 9.81 -11.57 11.23
N VAL A 147 10.81 -11.69 12.08
CA VAL A 147 10.62 -11.94 13.52
C VAL A 147 10.67 -10.61 14.25
N VAL A 148 9.70 -10.38 15.13
CA VAL A 148 9.63 -9.22 16.01
C VAL A 148 9.65 -9.68 17.47
N ASP A 149 10.33 -8.91 18.32
CA ASP A 149 10.30 -9.10 19.77
C ASP A 149 9.20 -8.20 20.34
N ILE A 150 8.24 -8.82 21.03
CA ILE A 150 7.13 -8.13 21.70
C ILE A 150 7.15 -8.60 23.15
N GLY A 151 7.51 -7.70 24.07
CA GLY A 151 7.55 -8.03 25.49
C GLY A 151 8.57 -9.11 25.87
N GLY A 152 9.63 -9.32 25.08
CA GLY A 152 10.63 -10.37 25.29
C GLY A 152 10.23 -11.75 24.73
N GLU A 153 9.14 -11.81 23.97
CA GLU A 153 8.72 -12.99 23.22
C GLU A 153 8.86 -12.75 21.71
N GLU A 154 9.27 -13.79 20.96
CA GLU A 154 9.47 -13.70 19.51
C GLU A 154 8.19 -14.10 18.76
N PHE A 155 7.69 -13.20 17.91
CA PHE A 155 6.54 -13.44 17.05
C PHE A 155 6.93 -13.34 15.57
N GLN A 156 6.26 -14.12 14.72
CA GLN A 156 6.37 -13.97 13.27
C GLN A 156 5.37 -12.93 12.78
N GLU A 157 5.85 -11.99 11.97
CA GLU A 157 5.07 -10.92 11.37
C GLU A 157 5.18 -11.00 9.85
N ARG A 158 4.05 -10.86 9.17
CA ARG A 158 3.92 -10.70 7.72
C ARG A 158 3.84 -9.23 7.36
N LEU A 159 4.58 -8.87 6.31
CA LEU A 159 4.56 -7.55 5.70
C LEU A 159 3.72 -7.64 4.43
N TYR A 160 2.69 -6.81 4.36
CA TYR A 160 1.82 -6.68 3.21
C TYR A 160 2.09 -5.35 2.54
N ARG A 161 2.15 -5.34 1.21
CA ARG A 161 2.39 -4.14 0.42
C ARG A 161 1.39 -4.06 -0.71
N LYS A 162 0.78 -2.89 -0.85
CA LYS A 162 0.02 -2.50 -2.03
C LYS A 162 0.79 -1.40 -2.71
N ARG A 163 1.33 -1.70 -3.90
CA ARG A 163 1.99 -0.65 -4.67
C ARG A 163 0.94 0.35 -5.08
N ILE A 164 1.15 1.58 -4.65
CA ILE A 164 0.43 2.72 -5.13
C ILE A 164 1.23 3.12 -6.37
N GLY A 165 0.88 2.51 -7.49
CA GLY A 165 0.94 3.31 -8.71
C GLY A 165 0.25 4.62 -8.36
N ARG A 166 0.56 5.74 -9.00
CA ARG A 166 -0.34 6.90 -8.89
C ARG A 166 -1.84 6.55 -9.07
N ASP A 167 -2.19 5.31 -9.48
CA ASP A 167 -3.48 4.63 -9.25
C ASP A 167 -3.45 3.08 -8.93
N GLY A 168 -2.38 2.49 -8.35
CA GLY A 168 -2.50 1.25 -7.55
C GLY A 168 -2.63 -0.19 -8.13
N THR A 169 -1.86 -0.65 -9.13
CA THR A 169 -1.78 -2.09 -9.53
C THR A 169 -0.38 -2.42 -10.07
N LEU A 170 -0.02 -3.71 -10.30
CA LEU A 170 0.89 -4.04 -11.42
C LEU A 170 0.30 -3.23 -12.56
N ARG A 171 0.99 -2.18 -12.98
CA ARG A 171 0.42 -1.30 -13.97
C ARG A 171 0.56 -2.10 -15.26
N GLU A 172 -0.41 -2.95 -15.49
CA GLU A 172 -0.74 -3.63 -16.71
C GLU A 172 -1.87 -2.82 -17.29
N GLY A 173 -1.57 -2.01 -18.29
CA GLY A 173 -2.61 -1.35 -19.04
C GLY A 173 -3.04 -2.25 -20.19
N ILE A 174 -4.33 -2.53 -20.27
CA ILE A 174 -4.92 -3.17 -21.46
C ILE A 174 -5.21 -2.05 -22.46
N TYR A 175 -4.47 -1.99 -23.56
CA TYR A 175 -4.63 -0.99 -24.62
C TYR A 175 -5.03 -1.62 -25.94
N GLU A 176 -5.79 -0.89 -26.75
CA GLU A 176 -6.06 -1.26 -28.14
C GLU A 176 -5.11 -0.52 -29.09
N THR A 177 -4.48 -1.25 -30.00
CA THR A 177 -3.56 -0.71 -31.00
C THR A 177 -4.34 0.02 -32.09
N ALA A 178 -3.66 0.80 -32.94
CA ALA A 178 -4.31 1.49 -34.06
C ALA A 178 -4.97 0.53 -35.08
N ASP A 179 -4.53 -0.73 -35.10
CA ASP A 179 -5.05 -1.80 -35.95
C ASP A 179 -6.16 -2.64 -35.26
N GLY A 180 -6.53 -2.30 -34.02
CA GLY A 180 -7.62 -2.94 -33.28
C GLY A 180 -7.22 -4.18 -32.45
N GLU A 181 -5.94 -4.36 -32.12
CA GLU A 181 -5.45 -5.48 -31.31
C GLU A 181 -5.32 -5.08 -29.84
N THR A 182 -5.63 -6.00 -28.92
CA THR A 182 -5.45 -5.78 -27.49
C THR A 182 -4.03 -6.13 -27.05
N VAL A 183 -3.40 -5.26 -26.25
CA VAL A 183 -2.06 -5.46 -25.68
C VAL A 183 -2.03 -5.14 -24.19
N TYR A 184 -1.16 -5.84 -23.46
CA TYR A 184 -0.98 -5.77 -22.01
C TYR A 184 0.37 -5.12 -21.73
N VAL A 185 0.36 -3.91 -21.15
CA VAL A 185 1.56 -3.07 -21.02
C VAL A 185 2.09 -3.15 -19.59
N ALA A 186 3.24 -3.79 -19.40
CA ALA A 186 3.93 -3.89 -18.13
C ALA A 186 4.70 -2.59 -17.82
N PHE A 187 4.06 -1.67 -17.13
CA PHE A 187 4.62 -0.37 -16.76
C PHE A 187 5.73 -0.43 -15.71
N ASP A 188 5.96 -1.59 -15.10
CA ASP A 188 7.13 -1.89 -14.29
C ASP A 188 8.35 -2.32 -15.13
N GLU A 189 8.14 -2.84 -16.34
CA GLU A 189 9.19 -3.14 -17.33
C GLU A 189 9.56 -1.88 -18.15
N GLY A 190 9.94 -0.82 -17.43
CA GLY A 190 10.23 0.50 -17.98
C GLY A 190 11.71 0.71 -18.31
N GLU A 191 11.98 1.21 -19.51
CA GLU A 191 13.29 1.64 -19.94
C GLU A 191 13.35 3.14 -20.20
N ARG A 192 14.45 3.77 -19.82
CA ARG A 192 14.58 5.24 -19.90
C ARG A 192 14.61 5.74 -21.35
N GLY A 193 13.59 6.49 -21.76
CA GLY A 193 13.58 7.30 -22.98
C GLY A 193 14.01 8.75 -22.76
N SER A 194 14.11 9.51 -23.86
CA SER A 194 14.53 10.92 -23.87
C SER A 194 13.46 11.89 -23.37
N LYS A 195 12.18 11.53 -23.57
CA LYS A 195 11.01 12.33 -23.13
C LYS A 195 10.28 11.66 -21.96
N ALA A 196 10.06 10.35 -22.05
CA ALA A 196 9.47 9.51 -20.99
C ALA A 196 9.95 8.04 -21.15
N PRO A 197 9.70 7.15 -20.17
CA PRO A 197 10.05 5.73 -20.32
C PRO A 197 9.33 5.04 -21.48
N PHE A 198 9.92 3.95 -21.97
CA PHE A 198 9.26 2.95 -22.81
C PHE A 198 8.96 1.72 -21.97
N TYR A 199 7.77 1.16 -22.10
CA TYR A 199 7.32 0.01 -21.32
C TYR A 199 7.15 -1.20 -22.23
N VAL A 200 7.38 -2.41 -21.73
CA VAL A 200 7.17 -3.61 -22.55
C VAL A 200 5.67 -3.85 -22.71
N ALA A 201 5.24 -4.15 -23.93
CA ALA A 201 3.87 -4.54 -24.25
C ALA A 201 3.83 -6.00 -24.71
N TYR A 202 2.81 -6.72 -24.26
CA TYR A 202 2.53 -8.13 -24.53
C TYR A 202 1.20 -8.28 -25.28
N ALA A 203 1.06 -9.32 -26.08
CA ALA A 203 -0.16 -9.64 -26.82
C ALA A 203 -1.16 -10.49 -25.99
N ASP A 204 -0.71 -11.01 -24.85
CA ASP A 204 -1.50 -11.81 -23.92
C ASP A 204 -1.28 -11.34 -22.47
N ALA A 205 -2.27 -11.62 -21.62
CA ALA A 205 -2.30 -11.20 -20.22
C ALA A 205 -1.26 -11.95 -19.35
N ASP A 206 -0.79 -13.10 -19.83
CA ASP A 206 0.18 -13.93 -19.12
C ASP A 206 1.63 -13.51 -19.43
N HIS A 207 1.81 -12.49 -20.28
CA HIS A 207 3.08 -11.92 -20.71
C HIS A 207 4.01 -12.93 -21.41
N GLU A 208 3.45 -13.93 -22.08
CA GLU A 208 4.24 -14.94 -22.79
C GLU A 208 4.64 -14.48 -24.19
N SER A 209 3.82 -13.65 -24.84
CA SER A 209 4.01 -13.18 -26.20
C SER A 209 4.27 -11.68 -26.23
N ARG A 210 5.53 -11.29 -26.46
CA ARG A 210 5.89 -9.88 -26.57
C ARG A 210 5.33 -9.26 -27.85
N TYR A 211 4.59 -8.16 -27.69
CA TYR A 211 4.08 -7.33 -28.78
C TYR A 211 5.13 -6.30 -29.22
N GLY A 212 5.76 -5.60 -28.28
CA GLY A 212 6.71 -4.55 -28.58
C GLY A 212 6.98 -3.63 -27.39
N TYR A 213 7.11 -2.33 -27.66
CA TYR A 213 7.18 -1.29 -26.63
C TYR A 213 5.97 -0.35 -26.72
N PHE A 214 5.50 0.07 -25.56
CA PHE A 214 4.55 1.15 -25.38
C PHE A 214 5.29 2.42 -25.00
N CYS A 215 5.00 3.52 -25.68
CA CYS A 215 5.64 4.80 -25.37
C CYS A 215 4.94 5.50 -24.19
N GLY A 216 5.60 5.62 -23.04
CA GLY A 216 5.05 6.32 -21.88
C GLY A 216 4.86 7.84 -22.05
N ASN A 217 5.21 8.41 -23.21
CA ASN A 217 5.01 9.83 -23.50
C ASN A 217 3.72 10.13 -24.26
N CYS A 218 3.41 9.34 -25.30
CA CYS A 218 2.20 9.54 -26.13
C CYS A 218 1.20 8.39 -26.03
N GLU A 219 1.48 7.41 -25.18
CA GLU A 219 0.61 6.27 -24.90
C GLU A 219 0.25 5.44 -26.16
N GLY A 220 1.22 5.33 -27.08
CA GLY A 220 1.06 4.64 -28.35
C GLY A 220 2.03 3.46 -28.52
N THR A 221 1.64 2.52 -29.38
CA THR A 221 2.43 1.33 -29.73
C THR A 221 3.16 1.44 -31.07
N ASN A 222 3.04 2.56 -31.78
CA ASN A 222 3.76 2.84 -33.04
C ASN A 222 5.23 3.19 -32.76
N VAL A 223 5.96 2.18 -32.31
CA VAL A 223 7.34 2.28 -31.84
C VAL A 223 8.23 1.44 -32.74
N ALA A 224 9.18 2.09 -33.38
CA ALA A 224 10.20 1.43 -34.20
C ALA A 224 11.39 1.05 -33.33
N ILE A 225 11.92 -0.14 -33.57
CA ILE A 225 13.17 -0.63 -32.98
C ILE A 225 14.13 -0.88 -34.14
N ASP A 226 15.31 -0.28 -34.10
CA ASP A 226 16.33 -0.53 -35.12
C ASP A 226 17.14 -1.81 -34.82
N THR A 227 18.02 -2.18 -35.75
CA THR A 227 18.86 -3.39 -35.62
C THR A 227 19.90 -3.30 -34.50
N MET A 228 20.04 -2.16 -33.83
CA MET A 228 20.93 -1.92 -32.70
C MET A 228 20.16 -1.70 -31.39
N ASP A 229 18.89 -2.10 -31.36
CA ASP A 229 17.95 -1.89 -30.26
C ASP A 229 17.72 -0.40 -29.90
N ALA A 230 18.03 0.56 -30.77
CA ALA A 230 17.53 1.92 -30.53
C ALA A 230 16.02 1.92 -30.69
N VAL A 231 15.32 2.55 -29.75
CA VAL A 231 13.85 2.60 -29.73
C VAL A 231 13.42 4.02 -30.03
N GLU A 232 12.53 4.20 -31.01
CA GLU A 232 11.96 5.50 -31.36
C GLU A 232 10.44 5.39 -31.52
N CYS A 233 9.71 6.25 -30.83
CA CYS A 233 8.29 6.42 -31.09
C CYS A 233 8.10 7.29 -32.34
N LEU A 234 7.38 6.77 -33.34
CA LEU A 234 7.17 7.45 -34.61
C LEU A 234 6.14 8.58 -34.55
N ASP A 235 5.29 8.59 -33.51
CA ASP A 235 4.25 9.61 -33.34
C ASP A 235 4.73 10.84 -32.57
N CYS A 236 5.66 10.66 -31.61
CA CYS A 236 6.09 11.74 -30.72
C CYS A 236 7.61 11.92 -30.60
N GLU A 237 8.42 11.18 -31.36
CA GLU A 237 9.89 11.29 -31.39
C GLU A 237 10.56 11.10 -30.01
N ASN A 238 9.91 10.37 -29.08
CA ASN A 238 10.59 9.88 -27.87
C ASN A 238 11.64 8.85 -28.29
N ARG A 239 12.84 8.87 -27.70
CA ARG A 239 13.96 8.04 -28.14
C ARG A 239 14.72 7.40 -26.99
N ARG A 240 15.02 6.11 -27.11
CA ARG A 240 16.02 5.40 -26.33
C ARG A 240 17.24 5.15 -27.22
N LYS A 241 18.43 5.49 -26.74
CA LYS A 241 19.67 5.17 -27.46
C LYS A 241 19.89 3.65 -27.46
N ALA A 242 20.56 3.15 -28.50
CA ALA A 242 20.99 1.76 -28.61
C ALA A 242 21.68 1.28 -27.32
N ALA A 243 21.45 0.01 -26.97
CA ALA A 243 22.15 -0.62 -25.87
C ALA A 243 23.67 -0.52 -26.13
N ARG A 244 24.43 -0.04 -25.15
CA ARG A 244 25.87 0.19 -25.31
C ARG A 244 26.57 -1.17 -25.29
N TRP A 245 27.10 -1.62 -26.42
CA TRP A 245 27.74 -2.95 -26.53
C TRP A 245 29.17 -3.03 -25.98
N ASP A 246 29.88 -1.91 -25.75
CA ASP A 246 31.16 -1.90 -25.02
C ASP A 246 31.52 -0.51 -24.46
N ALA A 247 32.31 -0.47 -23.39
CA ALA A 247 33.01 0.72 -22.94
C ALA A 247 34.38 0.77 -23.62
N ALA A 248 34.49 1.52 -24.72
CA ALA A 248 35.79 1.89 -25.27
C ALA A 248 36.48 2.89 -24.32
N TYR A 249 37.64 2.50 -23.77
CA TYR A 249 38.59 3.37 -23.08
C TYR A 249 39.65 3.86 -24.06
#